data_AF-A0A2V9ATP9-F1
#
_entry.id   AF-A0A2V9ATP9-F1
#
_cell.length_a   1.000
_cell.length_b   1.000
_cell.length_c   1.000
_cell.angle_alpha   90.00
_cell.angle_beta   90.00
_cell.angle_gamma   90.00
#
_symmetry.space_group_name_H-M   'P 1'
#
loop_
_entity.id
_entity.type
_entity.pdbx_description
1 polymer ?
#
loop_
_entity_poly.entity_id
_entity_poly.type
_entity_poly.pdbx_seq_one_letter_code
_entity_poly.pdbx_strand_id
1 'polypeptide(L)' 'MAVCTRRGAVSYSPEMINGQCLQVTAGQRCTGVIGSAKYETDSEACPACLATGTRNEKPCGQCYGTGWLYVRNRKR' A
#
# COMPACT_ATOMS: atom_id res chain seq x y z
N MET A 1 -11.96 -0.54 4.22
CA MET A 1 -10.94 -0.86 3.19
C MET A 1 -9.67 -1.30 3.90
N ALA A 2 -9.07 -2.38 3.41
CA ALA A 2 -7.88 -2.99 3.98
C ALA A 2 -6.69 -2.58 3.10
N VAL A 3 -5.54 -2.26 3.67
CA VAL A 3 -4.39 -1.79 2.89
C VAL A 3 -3.09 -2.33 3.44
N CYS A 4 -2.19 -2.76 2.56
CA CYS A 4 -0.85 -3.16 2.96
C CYS A 4 -0.08 -1.95 3.48
N THR A 5 0.41 -2.00 4.72
CA THR A 5 1.16 -0.91 5.36
C THR A 5 2.52 -0.66 4.73
N ARG A 6 3.04 -1.62 3.94
CA ARG A 6 4.35 -1.53 3.29
C ARG A 6 4.27 -1.15 1.82
N ARG A 7 3.27 -1.65 1.10
CA ARG A 7 3.15 -1.48 -0.35
C ARG A 7 1.95 -0.61 -0.77
N GLY A 8 1.06 -0.24 0.16
CA GLY A 8 -0.13 0.55 -0.16
C GLY A 8 -1.19 -0.21 -0.95
N ALA A 9 -1.02 -1.52 -1.17
CA ALA A 9 -1.96 -2.33 -1.94
C ALA A 9 -3.29 -2.45 -1.21
N VAL A 10 -4.36 -2.08 -1.90
CA VAL A 10 -5.72 -2.04 -1.37
C VAL A 10 -6.41 -3.39 -1.56
N SER A 11 -7.12 -3.83 -0.53
CA SER A 11 -8.05 -4.95 -0.57
C SER A 11 -9.40 -4.54 0.03
N TYR A 12 -10.47 -5.06 -0.54
CA TYR A 12 -11.82 -4.87 -0.01
C TYR A 12 -12.22 -5.96 0.99
N SER A 13 -11.34 -6.91 1.30
CA SER A 13 -11.57 -7.97 2.28
C SER A 13 -11.17 -7.50 3.69
N PRO A 14 -12.13 -7.06 4.54
CA PRO A 14 -11.82 -6.57 5.88
C PRO A 14 -11.30 -7.69 6.81
N GLU A 15 -11.61 -8.94 6.51
CA GLU A 15 -11.12 -10.13 7.22
C GLU A 15 -9.59 -10.27 7.19
N MET A 16 -8.91 -9.63 6.24
CA MET A 16 -7.45 -9.64 6.15
C MET A 16 -6.78 -8.61 7.07
N ILE A 17 -7.53 -7.68 7.67
CA ILE A 17 -6.99 -6.64 8.55
C ILE A 17 -6.27 -7.29 9.75
N ASN A 18 -5.11 -6.75 10.11
CA ASN A 18 -4.14 -7.29 11.08
C ASN A 18 -3.41 -8.57 10.62
N GLY A 19 -3.74 -9.12 9.46
CA GLY A 19 -3.01 -10.23 8.84
C GLY A 19 -1.75 -9.79 8.08
N GLN A 20 -0.89 -10.74 7.73
CA GLN A 20 0.21 -10.49 6.81
C GLN A 20 -0.30 -10.21 5.40
N CYS A 21 0.37 -9.29 4.70
CA CYS A 21 0.08 -9.04 3.30
C CYS A 21 0.55 -10.24 2.45
N LEU A 22 -0.41 -10.93 1.83
CA LEU A 22 -0.13 -12.09 0.99
C LEU A 22 0.32 -11.74 -0.44
N GLN A 23 0.46 -10.45 -0.75
CA GLN A 23 0.80 -10.00 -2.09
C GLN A 23 2.24 -10.41 -2.46
N VAL A 24 2.41 -10.99 -3.66
CA VAL A 24 3.72 -11.31 -4.24
C VAL A 24 4.01 -10.30 -5.33
N THR A 25 5.20 -9.69 -5.28
CA THR A 25 5.67 -8.76 -6.33
C THR A 25 7.09 -9.15 -6.68
N ALA A 26 7.37 -9.34 -7.97
CA ALA A 26 8.68 -9.80 -8.47
C ALA A 26 9.21 -11.05 -7.73
N GLY A 27 8.33 -12.03 -7.46
CA GLY A 27 8.69 -13.27 -6.75
C GLY A 27 8.87 -13.13 -5.24
N GLN A 28 8.81 -11.92 -4.67
CA GLN A 28 8.96 -11.69 -3.24
C GLN A 28 7.61 -11.44 -2.56
N ARG A 29 7.30 -12.27 -1.56
CA ARG A 29 6.16 -12.04 -0.65
C ARG A 29 6.35 -10.73 0.09
N CYS A 30 5.27 -9.97 0.19
CA CYS A 30 5.24 -8.77 0.98
C CYS A 30 5.40 -9.12 2.47
N THR A 31 6.28 -8.40 3.16
CA THR A 31 6.47 -8.53 4.62
C THR A 31 5.68 -7.49 5.41
N GLY A 32 4.84 -6.70 4.73
CA GLY A 32 3.91 -5.77 5.36
C GLY A 32 2.74 -6.48 6.04
N VAL A 33 2.06 -5.75 6.92
CA VAL A 33 0.78 -6.16 7.49
C VAL A 33 -0.35 -5.43 6.77
N ILE A 34 -1.56 -5.97 6.81
CA ILE A 34 -2.74 -5.30 6.28
C ILE A 34 -3.33 -4.43 7.40
N GLY A 35 -3.24 -3.12 7.24
CA GLY A 35 -3.89 -2.13 8.09
C GLY A 35 -5.32 -1.84 7.63
N SER A 36 -6.07 -1.16 8.50
CA SER A 36 -7.35 -0.56 8.12
C SER A 36 -7.09 0.86 7.59
N ALA A 37 -7.50 1.13 6.35
CA ALA A 37 -7.65 2.48 5.81
C ALA A 37 -9.13 2.77 5.69
N LYS A 38 -9.71 3.39 6.71
CA LYS A 38 -11.13 3.79 6.73
C LYS A 38 -11.30 5.28 6.50
N TYR A 39 -10.25 6.05 6.76
CA TYR A 39 -10.26 7.50 6.64
C TYR A 39 -9.34 7.93 5.50
N GLU A 40 -9.69 9.04 4.85
CA GLU A 40 -8.86 9.65 3.80
C GLU A 40 -7.44 9.96 4.32
N THR A 41 -7.34 10.38 5.59
CA THR A 41 -6.08 10.65 6.29
C THR A 41 -5.22 9.42 6.58
N ASP A 42 -5.74 8.20 6.36
CA ASP A 42 -4.95 6.98 6.54
C ASP A 42 -3.96 6.75 5.39
N SER A 43 -4.14 7.44 4.26
CA SER A 43 -3.31 7.32 3.06
C SER A 43 -2.87 8.68 2.53
N GLU A 44 -1.64 8.79 2.04
CA GLU A 44 -1.11 9.97 1.37
C GLU A 44 -0.82 9.66 -0.11
N ALA A 45 -0.95 10.66 -0.98
CA ALA A 45 -0.52 10.55 -2.36
C ALA A 45 0.98 10.23 -2.41
N CYS A 46 1.37 9.24 -3.20
CA CYS A 46 2.79 8.88 -3.32
C CYS A 46 3.54 10.02 -4.03
N PRO A 47 4.56 10.63 -3.38
CA PRO A 47 5.25 11.79 -3.96
C PRO A 47 6.12 11.41 -5.16
N ALA A 48 6.60 10.16 -5.26
CA ALA A 48 7.45 9.73 -6.37
C ALA A 48 6.69 9.55 -7.69
N CYS A 49 5.38 9.33 -7.65
CA CYS A 49 4.56 9.17 -8.86
C CYS A 49 3.37 10.14 -8.89
N LEU A 50 3.24 11.05 -7.93
CA LEU A 50 2.13 12.01 -7.84
C LEU A 50 0.75 11.34 -7.97
N ALA A 51 0.52 10.29 -7.18
CA ALA A 51 -0.70 9.47 -7.22
C ALA A 51 -1.03 8.71 -8.53
N THR A 52 -0.18 8.77 -9.55
CA THR A 52 -0.42 8.04 -10.82
C THR A 52 -0.18 6.53 -10.73
N GLY A 53 0.55 6.07 -9.72
CA GLY A 53 0.98 4.67 -9.58
C GLY A 53 2.10 4.25 -10.52
N THR A 54 2.50 5.07 -11.49
CA THR A 54 3.54 4.74 -12.46
C THR A 54 4.64 5.79 -12.51
N ARG A 55 5.84 5.37 -12.91
CA ARG A 55 6.97 6.26 -13.17
C ARG A 55 7.73 5.70 -14.36
N ASN A 56 7.85 6.50 -15.43
CA ASN A 56 8.48 6.09 -16.70
C ASN A 56 7.87 4.78 -17.23
N GLU A 57 6.54 4.73 -17.33
CA GLU A 57 5.75 3.57 -17.84
C GLU A 57 5.88 2.29 -17.01
N LYS A 58 6.62 2.32 -15.90
CA LYS A 58 6.78 1.19 -14.98
C LYS A 58 5.99 1.45 -13.70
N PRO A 59 5.52 0.40 -12.99
CA PRO A 59 4.95 0.56 -11.66
C PRO A 59 5.91 1.31 -10.75
N CYS A 60 5.41 2.34 -10.07
CA CYS A 60 6.23 3.11 -9.14
C CYS A 60 6.75 2.20 -8.03
N GLY A 61 8.06 2.12 -7.84
CA GLY A 61 8.66 1.23 -6.82
C GLY A 61 8.36 1.64 -5.36
N GLN A 62 7.98 2.90 -5.12
CA GLN A 62 7.69 3.39 -3.77
C GLN A 62 6.28 2.97 -3.30
N CYS A 63 5.28 3.08 -4.16
CA CYS A 63 3.90 2.66 -3.89
C CYS A 63 3.53 1.34 -4.59
N TYR A 64 4.48 0.68 -5.23
CA TYR A 64 4.29 -0.60 -5.95
C TYR A 64 3.13 -0.60 -6.95
N GLY A 65 2.91 0.52 -7.65
CA GLY A 65 1.83 0.63 -8.63
C GLY A 65 0.54 1.27 -8.12
N THR A 66 0.38 1.50 -6.82
CA THR A 66 -0.92 1.87 -6.24
C THR A 66 -1.25 3.36 -6.33
N GLY A 67 -0.22 4.20 -6.45
CA GLY A 67 -0.36 5.66 -6.37
C GLY A 67 -0.41 6.22 -4.95
N TRP A 68 -0.65 5.38 -3.93
CA TRP A 68 -0.91 5.83 -2.57
C TRP A 68 -0.04 5.10 -1.54
N LEU A 69 0.31 5.79 -0.46
CA LEU A 69 1.10 5.27 0.64
C LEU A 69 0.25 5.26 1.91
N TYR A 70 0.26 4.16 2.64
CA TYR A 70 -0.37 4.10 3.96
C TYR A 70 0.52 4.79 5.01
N VAL A 71 -0.05 5.73 5.78
CA VAL A 71 0.72 6.56 6.73
C VAL A 71 0.39 6.31 8.19
N ARG A 72 -0.76 5.70 8.50
CA ARG A 72 -1.26 5.56 9.88
C ARG A 72 -0.38 4.70 10.81
N ASN A 73 0.43 3.78 10.25
CA ASN A 73 1.32 2.90 11.02
C ASN A 73 2.81 3.28 10.99
N ARG A 74 3.17 4.50 10.53
CA ARG A 74 4.52 5.01 10.81
C ARG A 74 4.59 5.39 12.30
N LYS A 75 4.79 4.40 13.17
CA LYS A 75 5.25 4.66 14.54
C LYS A 75 6.54 5.48 14.40
N ARG A 76 6.48 6.69 14.94
CA ARG A 76 7.62 7.60 15.11
C ARG A 76 8.65 6.99 16.05
#